data_AF-A0A8T4NZJ4-F1
#
_entry.id   AF-A0A8T4NZJ4-F1
#
_cell.length_a   1.000
_cell.length_b   1.000
_cell.length_c   1.000
_cell.angle_alpha   90.00
_cell.angle_beta   90.00
_cell.angle_gamma   90.00
#
_symmetry.space_group_name_H-M   'P 1'
#
loop_
_entity.id
_entity.type
_entity.pdbx_description
1 polymer ?
#
loop_
_entity_poly.entity_id
_entity_poly.type
_entity_poly.pdbx_seq_one_letter_code
_entity_poly.pdbx_strand_id
1 'polypeptide(L)' 'MRSGKMYKSGDVLLAKVQFTDTFEIKTQHVLVLFEELDNIVVAGITSNLEMKGIPLTVKEGAVKESIIKLYIYNF' A
#
# COMPACT_ATOMS: atom_id res chain seq x y z
N MET A 1 0.01 18.49 -20.17
CA MET A 1 -0.01 17.94 -18.80
C MET A 1 -1.30 17.17 -18.65
N ARG A 2 -1.26 15.87 -18.30
CA ARG A 2 -2.49 15.08 -18.15
C ARG A 2 -3.10 15.42 -16.78
N SER A 3 -4.17 16.22 -16.80
CA SER A 3 -5.03 16.49 -15.64
C SER A 3 -6.01 15.33 -15.49
N GLY A 4 -5.64 14.32 -14.73
CA GLY A 4 -6.53 13.25 -14.28
C GLY A 4 -5.96 12.67 -12.99
N LYS A 5 -6.82 12.40 -12.00
CA LYS A 5 -6.43 11.73 -10.74
C LYS A 5 -5.49 10.56 -11.07
N MET A 6 -4.25 10.66 -10.60
CA MET A 6 -3.18 9.73 -10.99
C MET A 6 -3.30 8.39 -10.25
N TYR A 7 -3.98 8.39 -9.11
CA TYR A 7 -4.17 7.22 -8.25
C TYR A 7 -5.62 7.12 -7.79
N LYS A 8 -6.17 5.90 -7.77
CA LYS A 8 -7.54 5.61 -7.36
C LYS A 8 -7.54 4.62 -6.20
N SER A 9 -8.57 4.70 -5.35
CA SER A 9 -8.82 3.69 -4.33
C SER A 9 -8.85 2.30 -4.96
N GLY A 10 -8.10 1.36 -4.38
CA GLY A 10 -7.95 0.01 -4.89
C GLY A 10 -6.73 -0.20 -5.79
N ASP A 11 -6.06 0.85 -6.25
CA ASP A 11 -4.83 0.71 -7.02
C ASP A 11 -3.72 0.12 -6.14
N VAL A 12 -2.93 -0.79 -6.71
CA VAL A 12 -1.71 -1.32 -6.07
C VAL A 12 -0.49 -0.68 -6.72
N LEU A 13 0.35 -0.05 -5.90
CA LEU A 13 1.53 0.69 -6.34
C LEU A 13 2.79 0.11 -5.72
N LEU A 14 3.92 0.27 -6.40
CA LEU A 14 5.23 0.07 -5.81
C LEU A 14 5.73 1.42 -5.29
N ALA A 15 5.86 1.55 -3.96
CA ALA A 15 6.23 2.81 -3.31
C ALA A 15 7.45 2.61 -2.41
N LYS A 16 8.28 3.67 -2.29
CA LYS A 16 9.31 3.76 -1.25
C LYS A 16 8.65 4.35 -0.01
N VAL A 17 8.54 3.56 1.04
CA VAL A 17 7.85 3.93 2.28
C VAL A 17 8.87 4.03 3.40
N GLN A 18 8.88 5.15 4.12
CA GLN A 18 9.61 5.25 5.37
C GLN A 18 8.74 4.73 6.50
N PHE A 19 9.26 3.83 7.32
CA PHE A 19 8.56 3.36 8.50
C PHE A 19 8.52 4.46 9.57
N THR A 20 7.38 4.64 10.25
CA THR A 20 7.21 5.77 11.20
C THR A 20 8.02 5.61 12.48
N ASP A 21 8.39 4.38 12.82
CA ASP A 21 9.14 3.99 14.02
C ASP A 21 10.65 3.85 13.78
N THR A 22 11.10 3.92 12.52
CA THR A 22 12.52 3.77 12.18
C THR A 22 12.95 4.77 11.08
N PHE A 23 14.25 4.87 10.82
CA PHE A 23 14.76 5.59 9.64
C PHE A 23 14.86 4.69 8.40
N GLU A 24 14.29 3.48 8.45
CA GLU A 24 14.33 2.53 7.34
C GLU A 24 13.36 2.97 6.24
N ILE A 25 13.87 3.04 5.01
CA ILE A 25 13.09 3.27 3.80
C ILE A 25 13.07 1.99 2.99
N LYS A 26 11.88 1.47 2.72
CA LYS A 26 11.70 0.22 1.99
C LYS A 26 10.81 0.41 0.78
N THR A 27 11.23 -0.16 -0.35
CA THR A 27 10.38 -0.32 -1.52
C THR A 27 9.43 -1.50 -1.29
N GLN A 28 8.12 -1.25 -1.25
CA GLN A 28 7.12 -2.31 -1.08
C GLN A 28 5.84 -2.02 -1.86
N HIS A 29 5.03 -3.06 -2.03
CA HIS A 29 3.70 -2.93 -2.61
C HIS A 29 2.77 -2.29 -1.59
N VAL A 30 1.95 -1.35 -2.03
CA VAL A 30 0.97 -0.64 -1.21
C VAL A 30 -0.37 -0.55 -1.93
N LEU A 31 -1.46 -0.65 -1.18
CA LEU A 31 -2.83 -0.47 -1.66
C LEU A 31 -3.27 0.97 -1.39
N VAL A 32 -3.69 1.70 -2.42
CA VAL A 32 -4.26 3.04 -2.26
C VAL A 32 -5.63 2.93 -1.60
N LEU A 33 -5.79 3.58 -0.46
CA LEU A 33 -7.06 3.67 0.25
C LEU A 33 -7.86 4.88 -0.23
N PHE A 34 -7.26 6.06 -0.19
CA PHE A 34 -7.86 7.30 -0.69
C PHE A 34 -6.80 8.38 -0.92
N GLU A 35 -7.22 9.45 -1.58
CA GLU A 35 -6.42 10.64 -1.87
C GLU A 35 -7.19 11.86 -1.37
N GLU A 36 -6.54 12.70 -0.57
CA GLU A 36 -7.11 13.91 0.00
C GLU A 36 -6.05 15.00 0.21
N LEU A 37 -6.34 16.23 -0.22
CA LEU A 37 -5.45 17.40 -0.10
C LEU A 37 -4.03 17.14 -0.64
N ASP A 38 -3.94 16.51 -1.82
CA ASP A 38 -2.69 16.07 -2.46
C ASP A 38 -1.88 15.00 -1.70
N ASN A 39 -2.42 14.46 -0.60
CA ASN A 39 -1.84 13.34 0.13
C ASN A 39 -2.49 12.03 -0.34
N ILE A 40 -1.71 10.96 -0.39
CA ILE A 40 -2.18 9.62 -0.71
C ILE A 40 -2.06 8.75 0.52
N VAL A 41 -3.19 8.25 1.01
CA VAL A 41 -3.21 7.29 2.10
C VAL A 41 -3.20 5.89 1.53
N VAL A 42 -2.22 5.08 1.97
CA VAL A 42 -2.04 3.71 1.50
C VAL A 42 -1.95 2.73 2.65
N ALA A 43 -2.22 1.45 2.38
CA ALA A 43 -1.96 0.32 3.28
C ALA A 43 -0.80 -0.51 2.74
N GLY A 44 0.10 -0.98 3.61
CA GLY A 44 1.23 -1.82 3.20
C GLY A 44 0.79 -3.24 2.88
N ILE A 45 1.37 -3.87 1.85
CA ILE A 45 1.15 -5.28 1.53
C ILE A 45 2.41 -6.07 1.93
N THR A 46 2.23 -7.09 2.77
CA THR A 46 3.30 -7.98 3.20
C THR A 46 3.01 -9.41 2.78
N SER A 47 4.07 -10.18 2.56
CA SER A 47 3.96 -11.62 2.29
C SER A 47 4.30 -12.49 3.48
N ASN A 48 4.53 -11.87 4.64
CA ASN A 48 4.58 -12.58 5.90
C ASN A 48 3.12 -12.87 6.33
N LEU A 49 2.68 -14.11 6.12
CA LEU A 49 1.33 -14.58 6.38
C LEU A 49 1.01 -14.69 7.88
N GLU A 50 2.02 -14.62 8.77
CA GLU A 50 1.83 -14.62 10.21
C GLU A 50 1.36 -13.24 10.74
N MET A 51 1.41 -12.20 9.90
CA MET A 51 0.95 -10.87 10.30
C MET A 51 -0.58 -10.82 10.40
N LYS A 52 -1.08 -10.13 11.42
CA LYS A 52 -2.50 -9.77 11.50
C LYS A 52 -2.84 -8.73 10.43
N GLY A 53 -3.93 -8.97 9.69
CA GLY A 53 -4.44 -8.05 8.67
C GLY A 53 -5.50 -8.72 7.80
N ILE A 54 -5.74 -8.17 6.61
CA ILE A 54 -6.71 -8.69 5.65
C ILE A 54 -5.96 -9.60 4.66
N PRO A 55 -6.34 -10.88 4.51
CA PRO A 55 -5.76 -11.75 3.49
C PRO A 55 -5.96 -11.18 2.10
N LEU A 56 -4.93 -11.27 1.27
CA LEU A 56 -4.95 -10.95 -0.14
C LEU A 56 -4.39 -12.14 -0.92
N THR A 57 -5.28 -12.83 -1.62
CA THR A 57 -4.98 -14.08 -2.31
C THR A 57 -4.52 -13.83 -3.74
N VAL A 58 -3.89 -14.83 -4.35
CA VAL A 58 -3.53 -14.76 -5.78
C VAL A 58 -4.77 -14.62 -6.67
N LYS A 59 -5.91 -15.19 -6.26
CA LYS A 59 -7.18 -15.10 -6.99
C LYS A 59 -7.75 -13.67 -7.05
N GLU A 60 -7.38 -12.84 -6.08
CA GLU A 60 -7.76 -11.43 -6.00
C GLU A 60 -6.78 -10.52 -6.76
N GLY A 61 -5.77 -11.11 -7.42
CA GLY A 61 -4.81 -10.39 -8.27
C GLY A 61 -3.45 -10.13 -7.64
N ALA A 62 -3.16 -10.67 -6.45
CA ALA A 62 -1.81 -10.59 -5.89
C ALA A 62 -0.83 -11.52 -6.62
N VAL A 63 0.43 -11.10 -6.68
CA VAL A 63 1.53 -11.92 -7.23
C VAL A 63 1.77 -13.17 -6.38
N LYS A 64 1.50 -13.10 -5.07
CA LYS A 64 1.54 -14.22 -4.13
C LYS A 64 0.64 -13.95 -2.93
N GLU A 65 0.29 -15.00 -2.20
CA GLU A 65 -0.45 -14.91 -0.93
C GLU A 65 0.21 -13.86 -0.02
N SER A 66 -0.60 -12.91 0.42
CA SER A 66 -0.16 -11.72 1.12
C SER A 66 -1.19 -11.29 2.15
N ILE A 67 -0.82 -10.34 3.01
CA ILE A 67 -1.67 -9.68 3.98
C ILE A 67 -1.62 -8.17 3.71
N ILE A 68 -2.78 -7.54 3.55
CA ILE A 68 -2.93 -6.08 3.57
C ILE A 68 -2.92 -5.63 5.03
N LYS A 69 -1.97 -4.74 5.35
CA LYS A 69 -1.76 -4.21 6.68
C LYS A 69 -2.12 -2.73 6.71
N LEU A 70 -3.11 -2.39 7.52
CA LEU A 70 -3.57 -1.01 7.72
C LEU A 70 -2.49 -0.22 8.50
N TYR A 71 -1.53 0.35 7.77
CA TYR A 71 -0.60 1.35 8.28
C TYR A 71 -0.87 2.62 7.52
N ILE A 72 -1.35 3.65 8.22
CA ILE A 72 -1.62 4.95 7.61
C ILE A 72 -0.27 5.64 7.41
N TYR A 73 0.22 5.66 6.17
CA TYR A 73 1.37 6.47 5.78
C TYR A 73 0.87 7.80 5.21
N ASN A 74 1.54 8.90 5.56
CA ASN A 74 1.42 10.18 4.86
C ASN A 74 2.62 10.28 3.90
N PHE A 75 2.36 10.69 2.65
CA PHE A 75 3.36 10.94 1.61
C PHE A 75 3.29 12.38 1.16
#